data_AF-A0A6P7HYW9-F1
#
_entry.id   AF-A0A6P7HYW9-F1
#
_cell.length_a   1.000
_cell.length_b   1.000
_cell.length_c   1.000
_cell.angle_alpha   90.00
_cell.angle_beta   90.00
_cell.angle_gamma   90.00
#
_symmetry.space_group_name_H-M   'P 1'
#
loop_
_entity.id
_entity.type
_entity.pdbx_description
1 polymer ?
#
loop_
_entity_poly.entity_id
_entity_poly.type
_entity_poly.pdbx_seq_one_letter_code
_entity_poly.pdbx_strand_id
1 'polypeptide(L)'
;MLKKYKVVGSPEPIVAAPGDDVILPCQVEPKLNVEGLTVEWSDPDLKPDPRDRLKRVDFVHLYRHYKEDPNMQLEAYRGRTMLFKDGLKHGNISLKIFSVSEEDGG
;
A
#
# COMPACT_ATOMS: atom_id res chain seq x y z
N MET A 1 5.39 21.15 16.42
CA MET A 1 3.98 21.06 16.01
C MET A 1 3.89 20.10 14.84
N LEU A 2 3.19 18.97 14.97
CA LEU A 2 2.93 18.08 13.83
C LEU A 2 1.93 18.79 12.90
N LYS A 3 2.30 18.99 11.63
CA LYS A 3 1.35 19.49 10.63
C LYS A 3 0.19 18.48 10.55
N LYS A 4 -1.05 18.94 10.69
CA LYS A 4 -2.23 18.09 10.51
C LYS A 4 -2.29 17.68 9.03
N TYR A 5 -2.27 16.38 8.76
CA TYR A 5 -2.44 15.82 7.43
C TYR A 5 -3.54 14.75 7.46
N LYS A 6 -4.12 14.48 6.29
CA LYS A 6 -5.04 13.37 6.07
C LYS A 6 -4.61 12.58 4.84
N VAL A 7 -4.99 11.31 4.81
CA VAL A 7 -4.84 10.44 3.64
C VAL A 7 -6.18 10.39 2.91
N VAL A 8 -6.17 10.63 1.61
CA VAL A 8 -7.36 10.67 0.75
C VAL A 8 -7.19 9.65 -0.35
N GLY A 9 -8.09 8.66 -0.40
CA GLY A 9 -8.14 7.62 -1.43
C GLY A 9 -9.21 7.90 -2.49
N SER A 10 -9.45 6.91 -3.36
CA SER A 10 -10.58 6.94 -4.30
C SER A 10 -11.92 7.01 -3.54
N PRO A 11 -12.88 7.85 -3.98
CA PRO A 11 -14.24 7.84 -3.43
C PRO A 11 -15.07 6.65 -3.97
N GLU A 12 -14.64 6.04 -5.07
CA GLU A 12 -15.33 4.95 -5.74
C GLU A 12 -14.46 3.68 -5.75
N PRO A 13 -15.08 2.49 -5.72
CA PRO A 13 -14.37 1.22 -5.89
C PRO A 13 -13.63 1.16 -7.22
N ILE A 14 -12.51 0.43 -7.24
CA ILE A 14 -11.77 0.15 -8.47
C ILE A 14 -12.19 -1.22 -8.97
N VAL A 15 -12.66 -1.26 -10.22
CA VAL A 15 -13.10 -2.49 -10.89
C VAL A 15 -12.04 -2.87 -11.92
N ALA A 16 -11.63 -4.13 -11.91
CA ALA A 16 -10.63 -4.67 -12.82
C ALA A 16 -10.93 -6.14 -13.14
N ALA A 17 -10.47 -6.60 -14.30
CA ALA A 17 -10.52 -8.02 -14.64
C ALA A 17 -9.27 -8.73 -14.09
N PRO A 18 -9.34 -10.05 -13.81
CA PRO A 18 -8.15 -10.82 -13.47
C PRO A 18 -7.08 -10.70 -14.55
N GLY A 19 -5.83 -10.46 -14.14
CA GLY A 19 -4.68 -10.21 -15.02
C GLY A 19 -4.41 -8.74 -15.31
N ASP A 20 -5.32 -7.82 -14.97
CA ASP A 20 -5.10 -6.39 -15.15
C ASP A 20 -4.08 -5.83 -14.14
N ASP A 21 -3.40 -4.77 -14.54
CA ASP A 21 -2.66 -3.92 -13.62
C ASP A 21 -3.57 -2.81 -13.09
N VAL A 22 -3.66 -2.65 -11.77
CA VAL A 22 -4.51 -1.63 -11.14
C VAL A 22 -3.70 -0.61 -10.37
N ILE A 23 -4.24 0.60 -10.24
CA ILE A 23 -3.69 1.65 -9.39
C ILE A 23 -4.76 2.01 -8.36
N LEU A 24 -4.44 1.80 -7.07
CA LEU A 24 -5.22 2.32 -5.95
C LEU A 24 -4.73 3.76 -5.66
N PRO A 25 -5.46 4.81 -6.08
CA PRO A 25 -5.02 6.18 -5.92
C PRO A 25 -5.12 6.57 -4.45
N CYS A 26 -4.05 7.15 -3.94
CA CYS A 26 -3.99 7.60 -2.56
C CYS A 26 -3.01 8.76 -2.41
N GLN A 27 -3.43 9.79 -1.69
CA GLN A 27 -2.72 11.06 -1.63
C GLN A 27 -2.78 11.66 -0.22
N VAL A 28 -1.66 12.24 0.21
CA VAL A 28 -1.60 13.03 1.44
C VAL A 28 -2.01 14.47 1.18
N GLU A 29 -2.91 15.00 2.02
CA GLU A 29 -3.39 16.38 1.99
C GLU A 29 -3.11 17.11 3.32
N PRO A 30 -2.55 18.33 3.29
CA PRO A 30 -2.02 19.03 2.10
C PRO A 30 -0.81 18.29 1.51
N LYS A 31 -0.51 18.54 0.23
CA LYS A 31 0.66 17.92 -0.44
C LYS A 31 1.92 18.21 0.37
N LEU A 32 2.64 17.16 0.74
CA LEU A 32 3.87 17.23 1.51
C LEU A 32 4.85 16.16 1.05
N ASN A 33 6.14 16.41 1.22
CA ASN A 33 7.16 15.41 0.91
C ASN A 33 7.10 14.29 1.97
N VAL A 34 6.70 13.09 1.53
CA VAL A 34 6.60 11.88 2.36
C VAL A 34 7.72 10.86 2.07
N GLU A 35 8.71 11.20 1.26
CA GLU A 35 9.78 10.27 0.85
C GLU A 35 10.56 9.68 2.04
N GLY A 36 10.68 10.45 3.13
CA GLY A 36 11.31 10.00 4.38
C GLY A 36 10.36 9.39 5.42
N LEU A 37 9.08 9.25 5.10
CA LEU A 37 8.08 8.65 5.99
C LEU A 37 7.85 7.18 5.65
N THR A 38 7.27 6.45 6.61
CA THR A 38 6.76 5.10 6.35
C THR A 38 5.44 5.19 5.59
N VAL A 39 5.28 4.36 4.57
CA VAL A 39 4.02 4.16 3.85
C VAL A 39 3.63 2.68 3.95
N GLU A 40 2.46 2.43 4.48
CA GLU A 40 1.92 1.08 4.73
C GLU A 40 0.61 0.93 3.97
N TRP A 41 0.50 -0.15 3.20
CA TRP A 41 -0.75 -0.63 2.66
C TRP A 41 -1.06 -1.96 3.33
N SER A 42 -2.26 -2.06 3.89
CA SER A 42 -2.76 -3.26 4.57
C SER A 42 -4.15 -3.57 4.04
N ASP A 43 -4.45 -4.85 3.93
CA ASP A 43 -5.82 -5.31 3.73
C ASP A 43 -6.50 -5.39 5.11
N PRO A 44 -7.59 -4.64 5.35
CA PRO A 44 -8.27 -4.61 6.65
C PRO A 44 -8.96 -5.93 7.02
N ASP A 45 -9.24 -6.80 6.03
CA ASP A 45 -9.91 -8.08 6.24
C ASP A 45 -8.92 -9.22 6.55
N LEU A 46 -7.62 -8.98 6.34
CA LEU A 46 -6.58 -9.93 6.74
C LEU A 46 -6.46 -10.02 8.25
N LYS A 47 -6.77 -11.22 8.75
CA LYS A 47 -6.57 -11.58 10.16
C LYS A 47 -5.17 -12.18 10.32
N PRO A 48 -4.41 -11.81 11.36
CA PRO A 48 -3.14 -12.46 11.67
C PRO A 48 -3.33 -13.97 11.79
N ASP A 49 -2.40 -14.79 11.28
CA ASP A 49 -2.48 -16.25 11.48
C ASP A 49 -2.51 -16.52 12.99
N PRO A 50 -3.57 -17.16 13.52
CA PRO A 50 -3.70 -17.42 14.96
C PRO A 50 -2.59 -18.33 15.50
N ARG A 51 -1.83 -19.01 14.63
CA ARG A 51 -0.68 -19.86 14.97
C ARG A 51 0.65 -19.12 14.92
N ASP A 52 0.70 -17.94 14.31
CA ASP A 52 1.90 -17.10 14.38
C ASP A 52 2.02 -16.49 15.77
N ARG A 53 2.98 -17.00 16.55
CA ARG A 53 3.28 -16.52 17.91
C ARG A 53 3.73 -15.06 17.92
N LEU A 54 4.23 -14.55 16.80
CA LEU A 54 4.64 -13.16 16.65
C LEU A 54 3.48 -12.25 16.21
N LYS A 55 2.31 -12.82 15.87
CA LYS A 55 1.13 -12.11 15.36
C LYS A 55 1.49 -11.11 14.26
N ARG A 56 2.37 -11.48 13.34
CA ARG A 56 2.74 -10.61 12.24
C ARG A 56 1.49 -10.42 11.38
N VAL A 57 1.13 -9.16 11.20
CA VAL A 57 0.25 -8.76 10.11
C VAL A 57 1.21 -8.36 9.01
N ASP A 58 1.34 -9.22 8.01
CA ASP A 58 2.13 -8.89 6.84
C ASP A 58 1.39 -7.81 6.04
N PHE A 59 2.14 -6.92 5.40
CA PHE A 59 1.60 -5.79 4.65
C PHE A 59 1.30 -6.20 3.20
N VAL A 60 0.33 -5.54 2.56
CA VAL A 60 0.20 -5.58 1.10
C VAL A 60 1.42 -4.90 0.46
N HIS A 61 1.83 -3.76 1.02
CA HIS A 61 3.06 -3.08 0.64
C HIS A 61 3.64 -2.32 1.84
N LEU A 62 4.97 -2.34 1.97
CA LEU A 62 5.69 -1.59 2.98
C LEU A 62 6.85 -0.82 2.35
N TYR A 63 6.86 0.49 2.57
CA TYR A 63 7.98 1.37 2.29
C TYR A 63 8.44 2.05 3.59
N ARG A 64 9.71 1.91 3.93
CA ARG A 64 10.33 2.53 5.12
C ARG A 64 11.82 2.73 4.91
N HIS A 65 12.42 3.69 5.61
CA HIS A 65 13.85 3.98 5.49
C HIS A 65 14.31 4.18 4.03
N TYR A 66 13.51 4.92 3.26
CA TYR A 66 13.78 5.24 1.86
C TYR A 66 13.80 4.05 0.89
N LYS A 67 13.23 2.90 1.27
CA LYS A 67 13.19 1.69 0.44
C LYS A 67 11.93 0.87 0.65
N GLU A 68 11.62 0.05 -0.34
CA GLU A 68 10.62 -1.01 -0.20
C GLU A 68 11.17 -2.12 0.71
N ASP A 69 10.30 -2.71 1.52
CA ASP A 69 10.64 -3.80 2.42
C ASP A 69 9.81 -5.07 2.11
N PRO A 70 10.20 -5.84 1.09
CA PRO A 70 9.45 -7.02 0.64
C PRO A 70 9.44 -8.17 1.64
N ASN A 71 10.29 -8.16 2.67
CA ASN A 71 10.36 -9.21 3.68
C ASN A 71 9.20 -9.16 4.69
N MET A 72 8.56 -7.99 4.80
CA MET A 72 7.39 -7.77 5.64
C MET A 72 6.08 -7.77 4.83
N GLN A 73 6.17 -8.03 3.52
CA GLN A 73 5.01 -8.15 2.65
C GLN A 73 4.46 -9.58 2.68
N LEU A 74 3.14 -9.66 2.53
CA LEU A 74 2.42 -10.90 2.28
C LEU A 74 3.00 -11.58 1.04
N GLU A 75 3.16 -12.90 1.10
CA GLU A 75 3.72 -13.67 -0.01
C GLU A 75 2.94 -13.45 -1.31
N ALA A 76 1.60 -13.38 -1.23
CA ALA A 76 0.71 -13.13 -2.36
C ALA A 76 0.94 -11.78 -3.07
N TYR A 77 1.53 -10.79 -2.39
CA TYR A 77 1.77 -9.44 -2.93
C TYR A 77 3.25 -9.15 -3.22
N ARG A 78 4.17 -10.02 -2.79
CA ARG A 78 5.61 -9.82 -2.97
C ARG A 78 5.95 -9.78 -4.46
N GLY A 79 6.55 -8.66 -4.89
CA GLY A 79 6.90 -8.44 -6.31
C GLY A 79 5.71 -8.10 -7.22
N ARG A 80 4.49 -8.04 -6.67
CA ARG A 80 3.27 -7.62 -7.38
C ARG A 80 2.84 -6.20 -7.03
N THR A 81 3.57 -5.48 -6.18
CA THR A 81 3.18 -4.14 -5.73
C THR A 81 4.29 -3.11 -5.88
N MET A 82 3.93 -1.85 -6.18
CA MET A 82 4.88 -0.75 -6.36
C MET A 82 4.28 0.60 -5.96
N LEU A 83 5.07 1.43 -5.29
CA LEU A 83 4.79 2.86 -5.11
C LEU A 83 5.43 3.71 -6.22
N PHE A 84 4.79 4.83 -6.54
CA PHE A 84 5.35 5.85 -7.42
C PHE A 84 6.39 6.71 -6.66
N LYS A 85 7.66 6.28 -6.63
CA LYS A 85 8.72 6.90 -5.80
C LYS A 85 8.87 8.41 -6.01
N ASP A 86 8.85 8.88 -7.26
CA ASP A 86 8.91 10.33 -7.56
C ASP A 86 7.68 11.10 -7.07
N GLY A 87 6.54 10.40 -6.94
CA GLY A 87 5.30 10.92 -6.38
C GLY A 87 5.36 11.19 -4.88
N LEU A 88 6.22 10.49 -4.14
CA LEU A 88 6.35 10.65 -2.68
C LEU A 88 6.76 12.08 -2.28
N LYS A 89 7.56 12.75 -3.11
CA LYS A 89 7.95 14.16 -2.90
C LYS A 89 6.76 15.13 -2.89
N HIS A 90 5.64 14.70 -3.45
CA HIS A 90 4.41 15.46 -3.59
C HIS A 90 3.23 14.84 -2.82
N GLY A 91 3.49 13.85 -1.97
CA GLY A 91 2.47 13.19 -1.14
C GLY A 91 1.67 12.11 -1.87
N ASN A 92 2.04 11.73 -3.10
CA ASN A 92 1.39 10.65 -3.81
C ASN A 92 1.89 9.31 -3.25
N ILE A 93 0.99 8.58 -2.60
CA ILE A 93 1.22 7.27 -1.98
C ILE A 93 0.36 6.18 -2.65
N SER A 94 -0.04 6.42 -3.90
CA SER A 94 -0.83 5.47 -4.70
C SER A 94 -0.06 4.16 -4.87
N LEU A 95 -0.78 3.05 -4.77
CA LEU A 95 -0.23 1.72 -4.92
C LEU A 95 -0.59 1.17 -6.29
N LYS A 96 0.40 0.72 -7.06
CA LYS A 96 0.16 -0.13 -8.22
C LYS A 96 0.20 -1.59 -7.79
N ILE A 97 -0.78 -2.38 -8.19
CA ILE A 97 -0.80 -3.83 -8.06
C ILE A 97 -0.77 -4.43 -9.47
N PHE A 98 0.15 -5.37 -9.70
CA PHE A 98 0.37 -6.00 -11.00
C PHE A 98 -0.40 -7.32 -11.10
N SER A 99 -1.03 -7.53 -12.26
CA SER A 99 -1.76 -8.76 -12.60
C SER A 99 -2.68 -9.23 -11.48
N VAL A 100 -3.74 -8.46 -11.19
CA VAL A 100 -4.67 -8.75 -10.10
C VAL A 100 -5.38 -10.11 -10.26
N SER A 101 -5.77 -10.73 -9.15
CA SER A 101 -6.57 -11.95 -9.09
C SER A 101 -7.88 -11.69 -8.35
N GLU A 102 -8.79 -12.68 -8.36
CA GLU A 102 -10.03 -12.61 -7.58
C GLU A 102 -9.77 -12.52 -6.06
N GLU A 103 -8.62 -13.02 -5.58
CA GLU A 103 -8.22 -12.97 -4.17
C GLU A 103 -7.78 -11.58 -3.71
N ASP A 104 -7.44 -10.68 -4.64
CA ASP A 104 -7.10 -9.29 -4.31
C ASP A 104 -8.38 -8.42 -4.13
N GLY A 105 -9.56 -8.99 -4.36
CA GLY A 105 -10.85 -8.31 -4.19
C GLY A 105 -11.25 -8.17 -2.72
N GLY A 106 -11.87 -7.03 -2.39
CA GLY A 106 -12.45 -6.72 -1.08
C GLY A 106 -13.76 -5.96 -1.20
#